data_AF-A0AA96IZ38-F1
#
_entry.id   AF-A0AA96IZ38-F1
#
_cell.length_a   1.000
_cell.length_b   1.000
_cell.length_c   1.000
_cell.angle_alpha   90.00
_cell.angle_beta   90.00
_cell.angle_gamma   90.00
#
_symmetry.space_group_name_H-M   'P 1'
#
loop_
_entity.id
_entity.type
_entity.pdbx_description
1 polymer ?
#
loop_
_entity_poly.entity_id
_entity_poly.type
_entity_poly.pdbx_seq_one_letter_code
_entity_poly.pdbx_strand_id
1 'polypeptide(L)'
;MRSEEDRRIWRVLGLAALACALAACGAPVRRLAPAAHVPAVTLATARSWAMEAARQSSAERAARAWLRCAADAYRVAADAGPRAEDALALDTQCTGRLLDILLATEPMRWTRRTLDVGGLPLDVELRGLSPGLAGPPAFERADRIPVSDLAFGQRFATNGFGVALVASTPRCNGSPQCRLIPPEGVTRAAVAWVEADTEGVPRLVFADPLALGSVTVGGRAYALSQDTTAPYAMLADASQLKQLAIRNLLVNGKDIGMRQGVYLLEDYDPDKIPIVMLHGLGGSPLVWTRLTNRIQGTPALRARYQVWHVVYQTNAPVLVSRLRVQGFLDEAWAALDPGGQAPARRHVVLVGHSMGGVIARLLAADSGDAIWQAAFAVPADEVHGDPADLSTVRKLFYFAPYPGVDTAFFLASPHHGSPAAGDFLGRLALRVVKSSGFELDALANLVKNDAQAFRPEVLRSYRERGLTSISTLRTDQPVSRAAWALLPAPGIRYYTIAGSLPGEAVPGDGVVPLESAFLPGAVSTTTVTSGHRVYRSDEAINLIVKVLGESL
;
A
#
# COMPACT_ATOMS: atom_id res chain seq x y z
N MET A 1 -78.96 36.99 39.58
CA MET A 1 -77.72 37.27 38.83
C MET A 1 -76.55 37.12 39.77
N ARG A 2 -75.56 36.29 39.39
CA ARG A 2 -74.25 36.19 40.05
C ARG A 2 -73.52 37.53 39.89
N SER A 3 -72.74 37.95 40.87
CA SER A 3 -71.53 38.76 40.62
C SER A 3 -70.30 37.95 41.01
N GLU A 4 -69.24 38.12 40.23
CA GLU A 4 -68.06 37.26 40.10
C GLU A 4 -67.06 37.29 41.27
N GLU A 5 -67.37 37.96 42.38
CA GLU A 5 -66.41 38.11 43.49
C GLU A 5 -66.36 36.92 44.46
N ASP A 6 -67.44 36.16 44.63
CA ASP A 6 -67.47 35.04 45.60
C ASP A 6 -66.74 33.77 45.14
N ARG A 7 -66.34 33.68 43.86
CA ARG A 7 -65.63 32.51 43.32
C ARG A 7 -64.11 32.57 43.44
N ARG A 8 -63.53 33.71 43.83
CA ARG A 8 -62.06 33.83 44.01
C ARG A 8 -61.59 33.52 45.42
N ILE A 9 -62.43 33.69 46.44
CA ILE A 9 -62.04 33.46 47.85
C ILE A 9 -61.94 31.97 48.20
N TRP A 10 -62.75 31.11 47.58
CA TRP A 10 -62.72 29.66 47.81
C TRP A 10 -61.60 28.90 47.08
N ARG A 11 -60.89 29.52 46.12
CA ARG A 11 -59.75 28.89 45.42
C ARG A 11 -58.40 29.13 46.11
N VAL A 12 -58.29 30.14 46.98
CA VAL A 12 -57.03 30.42 47.71
C VAL A 12 -56.93 29.61 49.00
N LEU A 13 -58.06 29.28 49.65
CA LEU A 13 -58.08 28.45 50.86
C LEU A 13 -57.92 26.94 50.60
N GLY A 14 -58.23 26.46 49.39
CA GLY A 14 -58.02 25.06 48.99
C GLY A 14 -56.56 24.69 48.65
N LEU A 15 -55.71 25.67 48.35
CA LEU A 15 -54.30 25.46 47.99
C LEU A 15 -53.34 25.51 49.20
N ALA A 16 -53.75 26.12 50.32
CA ALA A 16 -52.95 26.16 51.55
C ALA A 16 -53.09 24.88 52.41
N ALA A 17 -54.24 24.19 52.35
CA ALA A 17 -54.47 22.96 53.12
C ALA A 17 -53.77 21.71 52.53
N LEU A 18 -53.39 21.73 51.25
CA LEU A 18 -52.65 20.64 50.60
C LEU A 18 -51.12 20.74 50.82
N ALA A 19 -50.62 21.90 51.27
CA ALA A 19 -49.19 22.14 51.49
C ALA A 19 -48.69 21.74 52.89
N CYS A 20 -49.58 21.55 53.88
CA CYS A 20 -49.20 21.18 55.26
C CYS A 20 -49.30 19.67 55.59
N ALA A 21 -49.84 18.83 54.69
CA ALA A 21 -50.00 17.40 54.93
C ALA A 21 -48.87 16.52 54.32
N LEU A 22 -47.91 17.09 53.59
CA LEU A 22 -46.75 16.36 53.05
C LEU A 22 -45.45 16.57 53.85
N ALA A 23 -45.50 17.26 54.98
CA ALA A 23 -44.32 17.60 55.80
C ALA A 23 -44.07 16.69 57.01
N ALA A 24 -44.76 15.54 57.13
CA ALA A 24 -44.72 14.70 58.35
C ALA A 24 -44.48 13.20 58.11
N CYS A 25 -43.66 12.85 57.11
CA CYS A 25 -43.11 11.49 56.96
C CYS A 25 -41.63 11.57 56.53
N GLY A 26 -40.79 12.17 57.39
CA GLY A 26 -39.34 12.05 57.28
C GLY A 26 -38.87 10.77 57.95
N ALA A 27 -38.63 9.71 57.17
CA ALA A 27 -37.75 8.63 57.62
C ALA A 27 -36.37 9.22 58.00
N PRO A 28 -35.65 8.69 58.99
CA PRO A 28 -34.33 9.22 59.31
C PRO A 28 -33.45 9.07 58.08
N VAL A 29 -33.08 10.20 57.48
CA VAL A 29 -32.00 10.27 56.50
C VAL A 29 -30.75 9.85 57.25
N ARG A 30 -30.45 8.55 57.21
CA ARG A 30 -29.13 8.04 57.53
C ARG A 30 -28.22 8.79 56.56
N ARG A 31 -27.47 9.78 57.06
CA ARG A 31 -26.40 10.41 56.28
C ARG A 31 -25.58 9.25 55.74
N LEU A 32 -25.70 8.96 54.45
CA LEU A 32 -24.72 8.15 53.75
C LEU A 32 -23.39 8.81 54.10
N ALA A 33 -22.52 8.04 54.75
CA ALA A 33 -21.13 8.45 54.86
C ALA A 33 -20.68 8.93 53.47
N PRO A 34 -19.90 10.01 53.35
CA PRO A 34 -19.35 10.38 52.06
C PRO A 34 -18.77 9.12 51.44
N ALA A 35 -19.09 8.85 50.16
CA ALA A 35 -18.51 7.75 49.42
C ALA A 35 -17.01 7.75 49.76
N ALA A 36 -16.55 6.64 50.34
CA ALA A 36 -15.17 6.53 50.81
C ALA A 36 -14.29 7.05 49.68
N HIS A 37 -13.56 8.14 49.95
CA HIS A 37 -12.69 8.78 48.97
C HIS A 37 -11.71 7.70 48.54
N VAL A 38 -11.94 7.08 47.39
CA VAL A 38 -10.97 6.15 46.81
C VAL A 38 -9.71 6.99 46.67
N PRO A 39 -8.59 6.61 47.33
CA PRO A 39 -7.39 7.44 47.29
C PRO A 39 -7.05 7.69 45.82
N ALA A 40 -6.96 8.98 45.45
CA ALA A 40 -6.70 9.37 44.08
C ALA A 40 -5.46 8.62 43.58
N VAL A 41 -5.62 7.89 42.48
CA VAL A 41 -4.51 7.16 41.86
C VAL A 41 -3.41 8.16 41.53
N THR A 42 -2.17 7.85 41.89
CA THR A 42 -1.03 8.74 41.66
C THR A 42 -0.04 8.12 40.68
N LEU A 43 0.79 8.95 40.05
CA LEU A 43 1.88 8.45 39.23
C LEU A 43 2.86 7.57 40.04
N ALA A 44 3.01 7.82 41.34
CA ALA A 44 3.85 7.02 42.22
C ALA A 44 3.27 5.62 42.46
N THR A 45 1.95 5.50 42.64
CA THR A 45 1.29 4.20 42.77
C THR A 45 1.39 3.41 41.46
N ALA A 46 1.19 4.05 40.30
CA ALA A 46 1.38 3.41 39.00
C ALA A 46 2.82 2.87 38.82
N ARG A 47 3.84 3.67 39.16
CA ARG A 47 5.25 3.24 39.11
C ARG A 47 5.56 2.10 40.07
N SER A 48 4.87 2.04 41.22
CA SER A 48 5.05 0.95 42.18
C SER A 48 4.64 -0.40 41.60
N TRP A 49 3.56 -0.44 40.81
CA TRP A 49 3.13 -1.63 40.09
C TRP A 49 4.15 -2.08 39.05
N ALA A 50 4.77 -1.16 38.32
CA ALA A 50 5.84 -1.48 37.38
C ALA A 50 7.05 -2.14 38.07
N MET A 51 7.46 -1.62 39.23
CA MET A 51 8.55 -2.19 40.03
C MET A 51 8.19 -3.55 40.64
N GLU A 52 6.93 -3.75 41.00
CA GLU A 52 6.44 -5.06 41.44
C GLU A 52 6.46 -6.06 40.29
N ALA A 53 5.90 -5.70 39.14
CA ALA A 53 5.82 -6.55 37.96
C ALA A 53 7.20 -7.05 37.52
N ALA A 54 8.21 -6.17 37.52
CA ALA A 54 9.58 -6.52 37.18
C ALA A 54 10.25 -7.52 38.14
N ARG A 55 9.73 -7.67 39.37
CA ARG A 55 10.22 -8.63 40.38
C ARG A 55 9.46 -9.95 40.39
N GLN A 56 8.35 -10.06 39.65
CA GLN A 56 7.55 -11.28 39.61
C GLN A 56 8.22 -12.34 38.74
N SER A 57 8.29 -13.57 39.25
CA SER A 57 8.77 -14.74 38.50
C SER A 57 7.67 -15.43 37.69
N SER A 58 6.40 -15.22 38.05
CA SER A 58 5.23 -15.78 37.36
C SER A 58 4.74 -14.78 36.30
N ALA A 59 4.59 -15.25 35.06
CA ALA A 59 4.07 -14.45 33.96
C ALA A 59 2.66 -13.90 34.25
N GLU A 60 1.80 -14.70 34.89
CA GLU A 60 0.44 -14.29 35.28
C GLU A 60 0.46 -13.15 36.31
N ARG A 61 1.28 -13.27 37.37
CA ARG A 61 1.43 -12.21 38.38
C ARG A 61 2.07 -10.96 37.80
N ALA A 62 3.06 -11.13 36.91
CA ALA A 62 3.68 -10.02 36.21
C ALA A 62 2.66 -9.29 35.32
N ALA A 63 1.87 -10.02 34.52
CA ALA A 63 0.83 -9.46 33.66
C ALA A 63 -0.21 -8.68 34.46
N ARG A 64 -0.67 -9.24 35.59
CA ARG A 64 -1.59 -8.56 36.51
C ARG A 64 -1.04 -7.21 36.99
N ALA A 65 0.22 -7.18 37.40
CA ALA A 65 0.87 -5.96 37.88
C ALA A 65 1.15 -4.96 36.73
N TRP A 66 1.50 -5.43 35.53
CA TRP A 66 1.63 -4.57 34.35
C TRP A 66 0.29 -3.94 33.94
N LEU A 67 -0.80 -4.70 33.99
CA LEU A 67 -2.15 -4.19 33.75
C LEU A 67 -2.52 -3.10 34.75
N ARG A 68 -2.26 -3.31 36.05
CA ARG A 68 -2.48 -2.28 37.07
C ARG A 68 -1.65 -1.03 36.82
N CYS A 69 -0.37 -1.19 36.46
CA CYS A 69 0.48 -0.06 36.11
C CYS A 69 -0.13 0.77 34.96
N ALA A 70 -0.50 0.11 33.86
CA ALA A 70 -1.03 0.79 32.68
C ALA A 70 -2.36 1.51 33.00
N ALA A 71 -3.32 0.78 33.60
CA ALA A 71 -4.62 1.36 33.98
C ALA A 71 -4.49 2.55 34.95
N ASP A 72 -3.63 2.44 35.97
CA ASP A 72 -3.41 3.54 36.93
C ASP A 72 -2.72 4.74 36.27
N ALA A 73 -1.74 4.49 35.38
CA ALA A 73 -1.07 5.54 34.62
C ALA A 73 -2.05 6.26 33.68
N TYR A 74 -2.92 5.52 32.99
CA TYR A 74 -3.95 6.11 32.13
C TYR A 74 -4.91 7.01 32.91
N ARG A 75 -5.40 6.57 34.09
CA ARG A 75 -6.28 7.39 34.96
C ARG A 75 -5.61 8.70 35.38
N VAL A 76 -4.33 8.64 35.78
CA VAL A 76 -3.55 9.84 36.13
C VAL A 76 -3.44 10.80 34.94
N ALA A 77 -3.31 10.28 33.72
CA ALA A 77 -3.30 11.11 32.52
C ALA A 77 -4.68 11.72 32.21
N ALA A 78 -5.75 10.95 32.44
CA ALA A 78 -7.13 11.38 32.19
C ALA A 78 -7.58 12.53 33.10
N ASP A 79 -7.06 12.62 34.32
CA ASP A 79 -7.31 13.74 35.23
C ASP A 79 -6.62 15.06 34.79
N ALA A 80 -5.95 15.06 33.62
CA ALA A 80 -5.47 16.23 32.88
C ALA A 80 -4.50 17.18 33.63
N GLY A 81 -3.75 16.65 34.60
CA GLY A 81 -2.76 17.41 35.37
C GLY A 81 -1.41 17.62 34.65
N PRO A 82 -0.46 18.39 35.25
CA PRO A 82 0.87 18.67 34.68
C PRO A 82 1.77 17.44 34.48
N ARG A 83 1.32 16.25 34.88
CA ARG A 83 2.02 14.96 34.75
C ARG A 83 1.42 14.02 33.71
N ALA A 84 0.47 14.49 32.89
CA ALA A 84 -0.24 13.65 31.94
C ALA A 84 0.71 12.99 30.92
N GLU A 85 1.71 13.72 30.43
CA GLU A 85 2.70 13.17 29.48
C GLU A 85 3.57 12.07 30.12
N ASP A 86 4.09 12.29 31.33
CA ASP A 86 4.82 11.27 32.09
C ASP A 86 3.97 10.02 32.36
N ALA A 87 2.67 10.24 32.63
CA ALA A 87 1.72 9.18 32.89
C ALA A 87 1.42 8.36 31.62
N LEU A 88 1.22 9.00 30.46
CA LEU A 88 1.04 8.28 29.19
C LEU A 88 2.31 7.57 28.71
N ALA A 89 3.49 8.12 28.99
CA ALA A 89 4.75 7.43 28.75
C ALA A 89 4.86 6.16 29.60
N LEU A 90 4.46 6.23 30.88
CA LEU A 90 4.39 5.07 31.76
C LEU A 90 3.34 4.05 31.32
N ASP A 91 2.15 4.51 30.89
CA ASP A 91 1.12 3.63 30.32
C ASP A 91 1.66 2.88 29.10
N THR A 92 2.29 3.59 28.16
CA THR A 92 2.87 3.00 26.96
C THR A 92 3.92 1.95 27.31
N GLN A 93 4.78 2.22 28.29
CA GLN A 93 5.77 1.27 28.78
C GLN A 93 5.11 0.03 29.40
N CYS A 94 4.15 0.22 30.29
CA CYS A 94 3.48 -0.87 31.02
C CYS A 94 2.59 -1.71 30.11
N THR A 95 1.85 -1.08 29.19
CA THR A 95 1.14 -1.76 28.09
C THR A 95 2.11 -2.57 27.25
N GLY A 96 3.28 -2.03 26.92
CA GLY A 96 4.29 -2.76 26.15
C GLY A 96 4.73 -4.06 26.81
N ARG A 97 4.96 -4.03 28.13
CA ARG A 97 5.33 -5.22 28.93
C ARG A 97 4.16 -6.20 29.11
N LEU A 98 2.94 -5.68 29.25
CA LEU A 98 1.74 -6.50 29.27
C LEU A 98 1.58 -7.25 27.94
N LEU A 99 1.72 -6.55 26.80
CA LEU A 99 1.64 -7.13 25.46
C LEU A 99 2.70 -8.21 25.21
N ASP A 100 3.91 -8.06 25.76
CA ASP A 100 4.96 -9.10 25.65
C ASP A 100 4.48 -10.45 26.20
N ILE A 101 3.69 -10.42 27.28
CA ILE A 101 3.12 -11.63 27.89
C ILE A 101 1.89 -12.06 27.11
N LEU A 102 0.93 -11.16 26.90
CA LEU A 102 -0.35 -11.50 26.28
C LEU A 102 -0.19 -12.02 24.85
N LEU A 103 0.68 -11.43 24.03
CA LEU A 103 0.93 -11.91 22.67
C LEU A 103 1.61 -13.29 22.63
N ALA A 104 2.26 -13.71 23.72
CA ALA A 104 2.90 -15.02 23.83
C ALA A 104 1.95 -16.10 24.39
N THR A 105 0.95 -15.71 25.19
CA THR A 105 0.05 -16.65 25.88
C THR A 105 -1.32 -16.76 25.24
N GLU A 106 -1.83 -15.70 24.64
CA GLU A 106 -3.14 -15.67 24.02
C GLU A 106 -3.13 -16.32 22.62
N PRO A 107 -4.28 -16.85 22.15
CA PRO A 107 -4.44 -17.24 20.75
C PRO A 107 -3.95 -16.16 19.79
N MET A 108 -3.20 -16.57 18.76
CA MET A 108 -2.62 -15.63 17.79
C MET A 108 -3.66 -14.73 17.09
N ARG A 109 -4.93 -15.15 17.03
CA ARG A 109 -6.02 -14.45 16.36
C ARG A 109 -6.88 -13.72 17.40
N TRP A 110 -6.85 -12.39 17.35
CA TRP A 110 -7.46 -11.53 18.35
C TRP A 110 -8.90 -11.16 17.98
N THR A 111 -9.81 -11.30 18.94
CA THR A 111 -11.22 -10.93 18.83
C THR A 111 -11.64 -10.08 20.02
N ARG A 112 -12.77 -9.38 19.90
CA ARG A 112 -13.40 -8.72 21.04
C ARG A 112 -13.83 -9.76 22.06
N ARG A 113 -13.23 -9.71 23.25
CA ARG A 113 -13.53 -10.58 24.40
C ARG A 113 -12.96 -9.97 25.69
N THR A 114 -13.45 -10.43 26.83
CA THR A 114 -12.83 -10.13 28.13
C THR A 114 -11.79 -11.21 28.44
N LEU A 115 -10.56 -10.79 28.74
CA LEU A 115 -9.47 -11.63 29.22
C LEU A 115 -9.46 -11.66 30.75
N ASP A 116 -9.03 -12.77 31.33
CA ASP A 116 -8.63 -12.83 32.74
C ASP A 116 -7.12 -12.70 32.86
N VAL A 117 -6.65 -11.56 33.37
CA VAL A 117 -5.23 -11.24 33.55
C VAL A 117 -4.85 -11.38 35.02
N GLY A 118 -4.67 -12.63 35.46
CA GLY A 118 -4.31 -12.95 36.84
C GLY A 118 -5.38 -12.58 37.86
N GLY A 119 -6.65 -12.85 37.54
CA GLY A 119 -7.82 -12.52 38.36
C GLY A 119 -8.31 -11.08 38.16
N LEU A 120 -7.94 -10.42 37.05
CA LEU A 120 -8.43 -9.09 36.69
C LEU A 120 -9.04 -9.13 35.29
N PRO A 121 -10.28 -8.65 35.11
CA PRO A 121 -10.88 -8.55 33.79
C PRO A 121 -10.18 -7.46 32.96
N LEU A 122 -9.96 -7.75 31.68
CA LEU A 122 -9.44 -6.82 30.68
C LEU A 122 -10.21 -6.99 29.37
N ASP A 123 -10.94 -5.96 28.96
CA ASP A 123 -11.72 -5.99 27.72
C ASP A 123 -10.84 -5.71 26.51
N VAL A 124 -10.88 -6.58 25.50
CA VAL A 124 -10.17 -6.36 24.23
C VAL A 124 -11.07 -5.57 23.28
N GLU A 125 -10.61 -4.40 22.88
CA GLU A 125 -11.28 -3.53 21.91
C GLU A 125 -10.50 -3.46 20.60
N LEU A 126 -11.17 -3.75 19.48
CA LEU A 126 -10.64 -3.52 18.13
C LEU A 126 -11.32 -2.27 17.56
N ARG A 127 -10.61 -1.14 17.58
CA ARG A 127 -11.13 0.21 17.29
C ARG A 127 -10.62 0.71 15.95
N GLY A 128 -11.51 0.79 14.96
CA GLY A 128 -11.19 1.42 13.68
C GLY A 128 -9.99 0.82 12.96
N LEU A 129 -9.74 -0.50 13.13
CA LEU A 129 -8.72 -1.19 12.36
C LEU A 129 -9.07 -1.16 10.87
N SER A 130 -8.02 -1.21 10.03
CA SER A 130 -8.14 -1.25 8.58
C SER A 130 -9.19 -2.26 8.09
N PRO A 131 -10.15 -1.85 7.23
CA PRO A 131 -11.16 -2.75 6.66
C PRO A 131 -10.56 -3.83 5.75
N GLY A 132 -9.32 -3.66 5.27
CA GLY A 132 -8.61 -4.69 4.53
C GLY A 132 -8.22 -5.92 5.37
N LEU A 133 -8.21 -5.82 6.71
CA LEU A 133 -7.94 -6.94 7.60
C LEU A 133 -9.14 -7.90 7.62
N ALA A 134 -8.98 -9.02 6.93
CA ALA A 134 -10.03 -10.02 6.77
C ALA A 134 -10.16 -10.92 8.01
N GLY A 135 -11.03 -10.53 8.94
CA GLY A 135 -11.31 -11.27 10.16
C GLY A 135 -10.33 -10.99 11.30
N PRO A 136 -10.23 -11.88 12.30
CA PRO A 136 -9.41 -11.68 13.49
C PRO A 136 -7.91 -11.46 13.17
N PRO A 137 -7.32 -10.30 13.47
CA PRO A 137 -5.91 -10.03 13.19
C PRO A 137 -4.99 -10.79 14.15
N ALA A 138 -3.79 -11.09 13.66
CA ALA A 138 -2.64 -11.35 14.51
C ALA A 138 -1.85 -10.06 14.70
N PHE A 139 -1.30 -9.85 15.88
CA PHE A 139 -0.51 -8.67 16.19
C PHE A 139 0.93 -9.05 16.52
N GLU A 140 1.86 -8.27 16.00
CA GLU A 140 3.28 -8.36 16.34
C GLU A 140 3.82 -6.98 16.71
N ARG A 141 4.77 -6.95 17.64
CA ARG A 141 5.49 -5.74 18.04
C ARG A 141 6.22 -5.13 16.85
N ALA A 142 5.90 -3.90 16.46
CA ALA A 142 6.49 -3.28 15.28
C ALA A 142 8.02 -3.19 15.41
N ASP A 143 8.53 -2.83 16.59
CA ASP A 143 9.96 -2.77 16.92
C ASP A 143 10.70 -4.10 16.80
N ARG A 144 9.99 -5.24 16.81
CA ARG A 144 10.56 -6.58 16.59
C ARG A 144 10.64 -6.99 15.12
N ILE A 145 9.93 -6.30 14.23
CA ILE A 145 9.99 -6.60 12.80
C ILE A 145 11.36 -6.18 12.25
N PRO A 146 12.14 -7.11 11.67
CA PRO A 146 13.42 -6.78 11.06
C PRO A 146 13.23 -5.88 9.83
N VAL A 147 13.90 -4.74 9.81
CA VAL A 147 13.92 -3.83 8.67
C VAL A 147 15.34 -3.73 8.15
N SER A 148 15.58 -4.19 6.93
CA SER A 148 16.89 -4.07 6.29
C SER A 148 17.06 -2.70 5.65
N ASP A 149 18.05 -1.92 6.10
CA ASP A 149 18.42 -0.64 5.48
C ASP A 149 18.75 -0.79 3.99
N LEU A 150 19.33 -1.93 3.59
CA LEU A 150 19.63 -2.22 2.19
C LEU A 150 18.34 -2.36 1.35
N ALA A 151 17.27 -2.93 1.90
CA ALA A 151 16.02 -3.17 1.17
C ALA A 151 15.01 -2.02 1.30
N PHE A 152 14.91 -1.39 2.47
CA PHE A 152 13.88 -0.37 2.77
C PHE A 152 14.44 1.05 2.86
N GLY A 153 15.75 1.21 3.02
CA GLY A 153 16.34 2.50 3.37
C GLY A 153 15.95 2.88 4.79
N GLN A 154 15.52 4.13 4.99
CA GLN A 154 15.10 4.65 6.29
C GLN A 154 13.84 3.94 6.82
N ARG A 155 13.84 3.58 8.12
CA ARG A 155 12.63 3.18 8.85
C ARG A 155 11.81 4.41 9.23
N PHE A 156 10.52 4.41 8.89
CA PHE A 156 9.58 5.48 9.20
C PHE A 156 8.69 5.08 10.38
N ALA A 157 9.16 5.46 11.57
CA ALA A 157 8.43 5.29 12.83
C ALA A 157 8.37 6.61 13.59
N THR A 158 7.28 6.85 14.30
CA THR A 158 7.10 8.00 15.18
C THR A 158 6.72 7.49 16.56
N ASN A 159 7.46 7.92 17.58
CA ASN A 159 7.13 7.65 18.97
C ASN A 159 6.03 8.61 19.40
N GLY A 160 4.87 8.08 19.76
CA GLY A 160 3.72 8.80 20.29
C GLY A 160 3.15 8.06 21.48
N PHE A 161 1.85 8.22 21.70
CA PHE A 161 1.13 7.46 22.72
C PHE A 161 0.79 6.04 22.22
N GLY A 162 0.98 5.04 23.08
CA GLY A 162 0.70 3.64 22.78
C GLY A 162 1.86 2.90 22.12
N VAL A 163 1.72 1.58 22.03
CA VAL A 163 2.73 0.65 21.54
C VAL A 163 2.48 0.39 20.06
N ALA A 164 3.44 0.72 19.19
CA ALA A 164 3.34 0.42 17.76
C ALA A 164 3.39 -1.09 17.49
N LEU A 165 2.46 -1.56 16.68
CA LEU A 165 2.25 -2.96 16.30
C LEU A 165 2.08 -3.09 14.78
N VAL A 166 2.19 -4.31 14.29
CA VAL A 166 1.73 -4.71 12.96
C VAL A 166 0.56 -5.66 13.13
N ALA A 167 -0.57 -5.33 12.51
CA ALA A 167 -1.72 -6.22 12.39
C ALA A 167 -1.62 -7.04 11.09
N SER A 168 -1.95 -8.33 11.13
CA SER A 168 -1.93 -9.18 9.93
C SER A 168 -3.09 -10.18 9.84
N THR A 169 -3.59 -10.37 8.62
CA THR A 169 -4.59 -11.40 8.28
C THR A 169 -4.18 -12.15 7.01
N PRO A 170 -4.70 -13.37 6.79
CA PRO A 170 -4.67 -13.97 5.47
C PRO A 170 -5.36 -13.05 4.45
N ARG A 171 -5.09 -13.28 3.17
CA ARG A 171 -5.82 -12.63 2.09
C ARG A 171 -7.30 -13.03 2.15
N CYS A 172 -8.20 -12.07 1.96
CA CYS A 172 -9.62 -12.38 1.83
C CYS A 172 -9.92 -13.26 0.60
N ASN A 173 -11.13 -13.80 0.53
CA ASN A 173 -11.61 -14.59 -0.60
C ASN A 173 -13.03 -14.14 -1.00
N GLY A 174 -13.49 -14.58 -2.18
CA GLY A 174 -14.89 -14.42 -2.58
C GLY A 174 -15.28 -13.08 -3.21
N SER A 175 -14.40 -12.07 -3.26
CA SER A 175 -14.66 -10.81 -3.97
C SER A 175 -13.58 -10.47 -5.02
N PRO A 176 -13.90 -9.67 -6.06
CA PRO A 176 -12.92 -9.17 -7.01
C PRO A 176 -11.78 -8.37 -6.34
N GLN A 177 -12.09 -7.58 -5.32
CA GLN A 177 -11.10 -6.76 -4.60
C GLN A 177 -10.07 -7.61 -3.87
N CYS A 178 -10.44 -8.81 -3.40
CA CYS A 178 -9.49 -9.75 -2.79
C CYS A 178 -8.37 -10.18 -3.75
N ARG A 179 -8.58 -10.12 -5.07
CA ARG A 179 -7.53 -10.42 -6.07
C ARG A 179 -6.46 -9.33 -6.14
N LEU A 180 -6.79 -8.12 -5.68
CA LEU A 180 -5.88 -6.97 -5.61
C LEU A 180 -5.01 -6.97 -4.35
N ILE A 181 -5.23 -7.90 -3.44
CA ILE A 181 -4.41 -8.08 -2.24
C ILE A 181 -3.32 -9.11 -2.52
N PRO A 182 -2.06 -8.85 -2.08
CA PRO A 182 -0.97 -9.82 -2.20
C PRO A 182 -1.36 -11.21 -1.67
N PRO A 183 -0.97 -12.30 -2.36
CA PRO A 183 -1.30 -13.66 -1.94
C PRO A 183 -0.70 -14.05 -0.58
N GLU A 184 0.35 -13.35 -0.13
CA GLU A 184 0.96 -13.49 1.19
C GLU A 184 0.04 -13.03 2.34
N GLY A 185 -0.95 -12.18 2.05
CA GLY A 185 -1.90 -11.68 3.03
C GLY A 185 -1.91 -10.16 3.15
N VAL A 186 -2.45 -9.68 4.26
CA VAL A 186 -2.59 -8.26 4.57
C VAL A 186 -1.78 -7.96 5.82
N THR A 187 -1.00 -6.88 5.77
CA THR A 187 -0.31 -6.30 6.92
C THR A 187 -0.63 -4.82 7.03
N ARG A 188 -0.91 -4.32 8.23
CA ARG A 188 -1.31 -2.93 8.49
C ARG A 188 -0.62 -2.40 9.74
N ALA A 189 -0.37 -1.10 9.78
CA ALA A 189 0.07 -0.44 11.01
C ALA A 189 -1.04 -0.56 12.05
N ALA A 190 -0.66 -0.83 13.29
CA ALA A 190 -1.56 -0.84 14.42
C ALA A 190 -0.87 -0.20 15.64
N VAL A 191 -1.66 0.18 16.63
CA VAL A 191 -1.17 0.70 17.90
C VAL A 191 -2.05 0.16 19.02
N ALA A 192 -1.46 -0.11 20.18
CA ALA A 192 -2.21 -0.58 21.34
C ALA A 192 -1.84 0.13 22.64
N TRP A 193 -2.84 0.32 23.50
CA TRP A 193 -2.72 0.92 24.83
C TRP A 193 -3.81 0.40 25.76
N VAL A 194 -3.66 0.61 27.07
CA VAL A 194 -4.72 0.33 28.04
C VAL A 194 -5.47 1.62 28.34
N GLU A 195 -6.79 1.61 28.16
CA GLU A 195 -7.69 2.65 28.64
C GLU A 195 -8.34 2.19 29.94
N ALA A 196 -8.41 3.08 30.93
CA ALA A 196 -9.11 2.80 32.16
C ALA A 196 -9.89 4.04 32.62
N ASP A 197 -11.19 3.86 32.82
CA ASP A 197 -12.03 4.81 33.54
C ASP A 197 -11.96 4.55 35.06
N THR A 198 -12.64 5.39 35.82
CA THR A 198 -12.66 5.31 37.30
C THR A 198 -13.52 4.16 37.83
N GLU A 199 -14.50 3.67 37.06
CA GLU A 199 -15.51 2.72 37.53
C GLU A 199 -15.68 1.46 36.66
N GLY A 200 -15.05 1.40 35.49
CA GLY A 200 -15.21 0.32 34.52
C GLY A 200 -14.02 -0.63 34.44
N VAL A 201 -14.21 -1.68 33.65
CA VAL A 201 -13.19 -2.68 33.32
C VAL A 201 -12.16 -2.02 32.39
N PRO A 202 -10.84 -2.11 32.67
CA PRO A 202 -9.82 -1.62 31.76
C PRO A 202 -9.96 -2.27 30.38
N ARG A 203 -9.65 -1.50 29.34
CA ARG A 203 -9.74 -1.92 27.93
C ARG A 203 -8.35 -1.93 27.30
N LEU A 204 -7.92 -3.06 26.75
CA LEU A 204 -6.79 -3.13 25.84
C LEU A 204 -7.28 -2.79 24.43
N VAL A 205 -6.98 -1.58 23.99
CA VAL A 205 -7.41 -1.07 22.68
C VAL A 205 -6.35 -1.40 21.65
N PHE A 206 -6.76 -1.95 20.52
CA PHE A 206 -5.97 -2.04 19.28
C PHE A 206 -6.62 -1.15 18.23
N ALA A 207 -5.86 -0.23 17.65
CA ALA A 207 -6.37 0.71 16.66
C ALA A 207 -5.43 0.94 15.48
N ASP A 208 -5.96 1.53 14.40
CA ASP A 208 -5.17 2.01 13.27
C ASP A 208 -4.67 3.43 13.56
N PRO A 209 -3.34 3.64 13.73
CA PRO A 209 -2.79 4.95 14.05
C PRO A 209 -2.88 5.92 12.86
N LEU A 210 -2.98 5.44 11.62
CA LEU A 210 -3.07 6.28 10.42
C LEU A 210 -4.49 6.80 10.22
N ALA A 211 -5.50 6.01 10.58
CA ALA A 211 -6.90 6.44 10.51
C ALA A 211 -7.27 7.39 11.66
N LEU A 212 -6.78 7.12 12.88
CA LEU A 212 -7.09 7.95 14.05
C LEU A 212 -6.20 9.20 14.15
N GLY A 213 -4.90 9.07 13.86
CA GLY A 213 -3.89 10.12 14.03
C GLY A 213 -3.56 10.45 15.48
N SER A 214 -4.58 10.75 16.29
CA SER A 214 -4.45 11.09 17.71
C SER A 214 -5.66 10.61 18.52
N VAL A 215 -5.49 10.52 19.83
CA VAL A 215 -6.58 10.27 20.79
C VAL A 215 -6.61 11.35 21.84
N THR A 216 -7.82 11.66 22.33
CA THR A 216 -8.00 12.61 23.43
C THR A 216 -8.00 11.88 24.75
N VAL A 217 -7.08 12.24 25.65
CA VAL A 217 -7.05 11.73 27.03
C VAL A 217 -7.21 12.91 27.98
N GLY A 218 -8.22 12.83 28.85
CA GLY A 218 -8.68 13.98 29.65
C GLY A 218 -9.25 15.07 28.74
N GLY A 219 -8.44 16.08 28.44
CA GLY A 219 -8.78 17.18 27.52
C GLY A 219 -7.68 17.53 26.51
N ARG A 220 -6.65 16.69 26.35
CA ARG A 220 -5.53 16.92 25.44
C ARG A 220 -5.47 15.82 24.38
N ALA A 221 -5.16 16.21 23.15
CA ALA A 221 -4.92 15.28 22.05
C ALA A 221 -3.46 14.81 22.04
N TYR A 222 -3.24 13.51 21.93
CA TYR A 222 -1.92 12.88 21.85
C TYR A 222 -1.80 12.10 20.56
N ALA A 223 -0.77 12.40 19.77
CA ALA A 223 -0.47 11.66 18.55
C ALA A 223 -0.14 10.21 18.91
N LEU A 224 -0.68 9.26 18.15
CA LEU A 224 -0.45 7.84 18.36
C LEU A 224 0.94 7.43 17.85
N SER A 225 1.56 6.46 18.52
CA SER A 225 2.74 5.78 17.97
C SER A 225 2.40 5.09 16.66
N GLN A 226 3.28 5.21 15.68
CA GLN A 226 3.09 4.61 14.35
C GLN A 226 4.42 4.10 13.79
N ASP A 227 4.35 3.01 13.04
CA ASP A 227 5.44 2.52 12.20
C ASP A 227 4.86 2.10 10.84
N THR A 228 5.18 2.86 9.79
CA THR A 228 4.69 2.57 8.45
C THR A 228 5.62 1.66 7.66
N THR A 229 6.85 1.46 8.12
CA THR A 229 7.81 0.56 7.46
C THR A 229 7.59 -0.89 7.89
N ALA A 230 7.33 -1.13 9.17
CA ALA A 230 7.21 -2.47 9.73
C ALA A 230 6.14 -3.35 9.05
N PRO A 231 4.91 -2.88 8.76
CA PRO A 231 3.92 -3.69 8.04
C PRO A 231 4.40 -4.12 6.65
N TYR A 232 5.03 -3.20 5.92
CA TYR A 232 5.55 -3.50 4.59
C TYR A 232 6.79 -4.42 4.66
N ALA A 233 7.64 -4.28 5.68
CA ALA A 233 8.75 -5.19 5.93
C ALA A 233 8.29 -6.62 6.23
N MET A 234 7.28 -6.78 7.07
CA MET A 234 6.68 -8.09 7.39
C MET A 234 6.11 -8.77 6.14
N LEU A 235 5.36 -8.03 5.32
CA LEU A 235 4.85 -8.55 4.03
C LEU A 235 5.99 -8.87 3.05
N ALA A 236 6.97 -7.96 3.01
CA ALA A 236 8.29 -8.06 2.41
C ALA A 236 8.94 -9.44 2.56
N ASP A 237 9.11 -9.81 3.82
CA ASP A 237 9.81 -11.00 4.25
C ASP A 237 9.05 -12.29 3.93
N ALA A 238 7.72 -12.27 4.12
CA ALA A 238 6.84 -13.38 3.73
C ALA A 238 6.94 -13.71 2.22
N SER A 239 7.26 -12.71 1.38
CA SER A 239 7.54 -12.87 -0.04
C SER A 239 9.00 -13.28 -0.35
N GLN A 240 9.99 -12.98 0.50
CA GLN A 240 11.42 -13.19 0.25
C GLN A 240 11.84 -14.65 0.16
N LEU A 241 11.34 -15.53 1.02
CA LEU A 241 11.57 -16.98 0.92
C LEU A 241 11.04 -17.59 -0.40
N LYS A 242 10.17 -16.86 -1.11
CA LYS A 242 9.56 -17.24 -2.40
C LYS A 242 10.14 -16.48 -3.59
N GLN A 243 11.04 -15.50 -3.40
CA GLN A 243 11.52 -14.62 -4.48
C GLN A 243 12.28 -15.35 -5.60
N LEU A 244 13.12 -16.32 -5.25
CA LEU A 244 13.83 -17.13 -6.26
C LEU A 244 12.84 -17.94 -7.11
N ALA A 245 11.80 -18.49 -6.48
CA ALA A 245 10.71 -19.16 -7.18
C ALA A 245 9.90 -18.18 -8.05
N ILE A 246 9.56 -16.99 -7.55
CA ILE A 246 8.84 -15.94 -8.30
C ILE A 246 9.65 -15.49 -9.52
N ARG A 247 10.96 -15.28 -9.39
CA ARG A 247 11.82 -14.90 -10.50
C ARG A 247 11.83 -15.96 -11.60
N ASN A 248 11.95 -17.23 -11.22
CA ASN A 248 11.86 -18.34 -12.17
C ASN A 248 10.47 -18.42 -12.82
N LEU A 249 9.41 -18.18 -12.06
CA LEU A 249 8.04 -18.12 -12.59
C LEU A 249 7.92 -17.01 -13.62
N LEU A 250 8.22 -15.74 -13.29
CA LEU A 250 8.10 -14.57 -14.17
C LEU A 250 8.89 -14.66 -15.49
N VAL A 251 9.86 -15.57 -15.54
CA VAL A 251 10.68 -15.89 -16.71
C VAL A 251 10.18 -17.13 -17.48
N ASN A 252 9.76 -18.19 -16.77
CA ASN A 252 9.51 -19.52 -17.36
C ASN A 252 8.03 -19.87 -17.62
N GLY A 253 7.07 -19.03 -17.24
CA GLY A 253 5.67 -19.13 -17.73
C GLY A 253 4.77 -20.17 -17.06
N LYS A 254 5.31 -21.26 -16.50
CA LYS A 254 4.53 -22.50 -16.24
C LYS A 254 3.46 -22.43 -15.13
N ASP A 255 3.59 -21.58 -14.09
CA ASP A 255 2.59 -21.48 -12.99
C ASP A 255 2.15 -20.03 -12.64
N ILE A 256 2.29 -19.07 -13.56
CA ILE A 256 2.16 -17.63 -13.24
C ILE A 256 0.71 -17.14 -13.21
N GLY A 257 -0.25 -17.84 -13.80
CA GLY A 257 -1.64 -17.33 -13.93
C GLY A 257 -2.28 -16.90 -12.61
N MET A 258 -1.81 -17.43 -11.48
CA MET A 258 -2.30 -17.13 -10.13
C MET A 258 -1.69 -15.88 -9.47
N ARG A 259 -0.68 -15.24 -10.08
CA ARG A 259 0.10 -14.14 -9.48
C ARG A 259 0.26 -12.89 -10.36
N GLN A 260 -0.37 -12.86 -11.53
CA GLN A 260 -0.37 -11.66 -12.37
C GLN A 260 -1.51 -10.74 -11.95
N GLY A 261 -1.29 -9.44 -12.14
CA GLY A 261 -2.30 -8.43 -11.83
C GLY A 261 -1.72 -7.22 -11.12
N VAL A 262 -2.63 -6.40 -10.61
CA VAL A 262 -2.35 -5.23 -9.78
C VAL A 262 -2.48 -5.63 -8.31
N TYR A 263 -1.50 -5.22 -7.49
CA TYR A 263 -1.53 -5.43 -6.05
C TYR A 263 -1.42 -4.11 -5.31
N LEU A 264 -2.34 -3.90 -4.35
CA LEU A 264 -2.39 -2.76 -3.46
C LEU A 264 -1.75 -3.14 -2.12
N LEU A 265 -0.91 -2.25 -1.59
CA LEU A 265 -0.23 -2.46 -0.30
C LEU A 265 -0.98 -1.84 0.87
N GLU A 266 -1.88 -0.89 0.59
CA GLU A 266 -2.78 -0.24 1.53
C GLU A 266 -4.23 -0.47 1.12
N ASP A 267 -5.18 -0.02 1.94
CA ASP A 267 -6.59 -0.06 1.55
C ASP A 267 -6.84 0.97 0.45
N TYR A 268 -7.67 0.62 -0.52
CA TYR A 268 -8.00 1.54 -1.61
C TYR A 268 -8.74 2.77 -1.08
N ASP A 269 -8.26 3.94 -1.48
CA ASP A 269 -8.87 5.23 -1.18
C ASP A 269 -9.26 5.90 -2.50
N PRO A 270 -10.56 6.19 -2.75
CA PRO A 270 -11.03 6.77 -4.01
C PRO A 270 -10.52 8.19 -4.26
N ASP A 271 -9.99 8.87 -3.24
CA ASP A 271 -9.50 10.25 -3.33
C ASP A 271 -7.97 10.32 -3.51
N LYS A 272 -7.26 9.20 -3.35
CA LYS A 272 -5.81 9.14 -3.54
C LYS A 272 -5.41 8.78 -4.97
N ILE A 273 -4.39 9.46 -5.47
CA ILE A 273 -3.82 9.25 -6.79
C ILE A 273 -3.01 7.93 -6.82
N PRO A 274 -3.30 6.98 -7.73
CA PRO A 274 -2.50 5.78 -7.90
C PRO A 274 -1.11 6.08 -8.47
N ILE A 275 -0.09 5.53 -7.84
CA ILE A 275 1.25 5.40 -8.40
C ILE A 275 1.43 3.95 -8.87
N VAL A 276 1.33 3.73 -10.17
CA VAL A 276 1.43 2.42 -10.82
C VAL A 276 2.90 2.11 -11.12
N MET A 277 3.42 1.07 -10.47
CA MET A 277 4.84 0.71 -10.55
C MET A 277 5.06 -0.57 -11.38
N LEU A 278 5.86 -0.45 -12.45
CA LEU A 278 6.09 -1.50 -13.45
C LEU A 278 7.55 -1.99 -13.41
N HIS A 279 7.79 -3.18 -12.85
CA HIS A 279 9.13 -3.77 -12.75
C HIS A 279 9.71 -4.15 -14.13
N GLY A 280 11.03 -4.35 -14.22
CA GLY A 280 11.72 -4.80 -15.44
C GLY A 280 11.78 -6.33 -15.62
N LEU A 281 12.55 -6.78 -16.63
CA LEU A 281 12.70 -8.20 -16.98
C LEU A 281 13.26 -9.06 -15.84
N GLY A 282 12.57 -10.15 -15.50
CA GLY A 282 12.96 -11.05 -14.42
C GLY A 282 13.04 -10.38 -13.04
N GLY A 283 12.49 -9.16 -12.90
CA GLY A 283 12.32 -8.46 -11.63
C GLY A 283 11.04 -8.90 -10.93
N SER A 284 10.92 -8.55 -9.65
CA SER A 284 9.69 -8.69 -8.86
C SER A 284 9.22 -7.30 -8.42
N PRO A 285 7.98 -7.13 -7.92
CA PRO A 285 7.53 -5.87 -7.33
C PRO A 285 8.43 -5.33 -6.23
N LEU A 286 9.23 -6.18 -5.59
CA LEU A 286 10.13 -5.81 -4.49
C LEU A 286 11.34 -4.99 -4.95
N VAL A 287 11.51 -4.74 -6.25
CA VAL A 287 12.39 -3.66 -6.72
C VAL A 287 11.93 -2.29 -6.20
N TRP A 288 10.64 -2.13 -5.94
CA TRP A 288 10.04 -0.87 -5.52
C TRP A 288 10.09 -0.61 -4.02
N THR A 289 10.63 -1.54 -3.23
CA THR A 289 10.53 -1.50 -1.76
C THR A 289 10.99 -0.17 -1.16
N ARG A 290 12.14 0.37 -1.59
CA ARG A 290 12.62 1.67 -1.08
C ARG A 290 11.72 2.84 -1.46
N LEU A 291 11.28 2.92 -2.72
CA LEU A 291 10.44 4.01 -3.20
C LEU A 291 9.05 3.97 -2.54
N THR A 292 8.44 2.79 -2.47
CA THR A 292 7.17 2.57 -1.76
C THR A 292 7.29 2.95 -0.29
N ASN A 293 8.34 2.49 0.40
CA ASN A 293 8.57 2.82 1.80
C ASN A 293 8.76 4.33 2.01
N ARG A 294 9.47 5.00 1.10
CA ARG A 294 9.65 6.47 1.15
C ARG A 294 8.33 7.22 0.91
N ILE A 295 7.49 6.78 -0.02
CA ILE A 295 6.16 7.39 -0.26
C ILE A 295 5.26 7.21 0.96
N GLN A 296 5.10 5.98 1.45
CA GLN A 296 4.26 5.68 2.61
C GLN A 296 4.82 6.32 3.90
N GLY A 297 6.14 6.45 4.01
CA GLY A 297 6.80 7.08 5.14
C GLY A 297 6.72 8.61 5.16
N THR A 298 6.42 9.25 4.03
CA THR A 298 6.35 10.71 3.91
C THR A 298 4.90 11.17 4.07
N PRO A 299 4.49 11.85 5.16
CA PRO A 299 3.07 12.13 5.45
C PRO A 299 2.32 12.85 4.32
N ALA A 300 2.93 13.88 3.72
CA ALA A 300 2.33 14.63 2.61
C ALA A 300 2.09 13.77 1.36
N LEU A 301 2.99 12.82 1.08
CA LEU A 301 2.82 11.89 -0.05
C LEU A 301 1.82 10.78 0.28
N ARG A 302 1.92 10.17 1.48
CA ARG A 302 0.98 9.14 1.96
C ARG A 302 -0.47 9.63 1.97
N ALA A 303 -0.70 10.91 2.27
CA ALA A 303 -2.04 11.50 2.27
C ALA A 303 -2.65 11.61 0.87
N ARG A 304 -1.82 11.72 -0.18
CA ARG A 304 -2.27 12.01 -1.55
C ARG A 304 -2.15 10.84 -2.52
N TYR A 305 -1.16 9.98 -2.31
CA TYR A 305 -0.82 8.91 -3.23
C TYR A 305 -1.04 7.55 -2.59
N GLN A 306 -1.44 6.59 -3.41
CA GLN A 306 -1.55 5.18 -3.06
C GLN A 306 -0.74 4.32 -4.04
N VAL A 307 0.01 3.35 -3.53
CA VAL A 307 0.96 2.58 -4.36
C VAL A 307 0.32 1.32 -4.92
N TRP A 308 0.43 1.16 -6.25
CA TRP A 308 -0.04 -0.02 -6.98
C TRP A 308 1.15 -0.73 -7.63
N HIS A 309 1.37 -1.99 -7.26
CA HIS A 309 2.42 -2.82 -7.84
C HIS A 309 1.84 -3.74 -8.91
N VAL A 310 2.38 -3.68 -10.13
CA VAL A 310 1.95 -4.58 -11.20
C VAL A 310 2.90 -5.75 -11.33
N VAL A 311 2.35 -6.96 -11.33
CA VAL A 311 3.07 -8.20 -11.64
C VAL A 311 2.64 -8.70 -13.00
N TYR A 312 3.59 -8.87 -13.92
CA TYR A 312 3.31 -9.34 -15.26
C TYR A 312 4.44 -10.24 -15.78
N GLN A 313 4.11 -11.04 -16.80
CA GLN A 313 5.08 -11.90 -17.47
C GLN A 313 6.07 -11.06 -18.26
N THR A 314 7.35 -11.26 -17.98
CA THR A 314 8.40 -10.43 -18.59
C THR A 314 9.03 -11.06 -19.84
N ASN A 315 8.72 -12.33 -20.13
CA ASN A 315 9.21 -13.03 -21.31
C ASN A 315 8.43 -12.72 -22.60
N ALA A 316 7.27 -12.04 -22.50
CA ALA A 316 6.42 -11.68 -23.63
C ALA A 316 6.94 -10.43 -24.37
N PRO A 317 6.70 -10.31 -25.69
CA PRO A 317 6.95 -9.08 -26.45
C PRO A 317 6.39 -7.83 -25.76
N VAL A 318 7.11 -6.72 -25.84
CA VAL A 318 6.77 -5.48 -25.10
C VAL A 318 5.34 -4.99 -25.36
N LEU A 319 4.85 -5.07 -26.61
CA LEU A 319 3.46 -4.70 -26.94
C LEU A 319 2.43 -5.62 -26.28
N VAL A 320 2.75 -6.92 -26.17
CA VAL A 320 1.89 -7.90 -25.49
C VAL A 320 1.89 -7.63 -23.99
N SER A 321 3.07 -7.39 -23.40
CA SER A 321 3.18 -7.00 -21.99
C SER A 321 2.39 -5.71 -21.71
N ARG A 322 2.45 -4.72 -22.60
CA ARG A 322 1.64 -3.49 -22.49
C ARG A 322 0.15 -3.78 -22.52
N LEU A 323 -0.33 -4.62 -23.45
CA LEU A 323 -1.75 -5.01 -23.52
C LEU A 323 -2.21 -5.72 -22.26
N ARG A 324 -1.40 -6.65 -21.74
CA ARG A 324 -1.71 -7.37 -20.50
C ARG A 324 -1.74 -6.46 -19.28
N VAL A 325 -0.76 -5.56 -19.16
CA VAL A 325 -0.73 -4.57 -18.07
C VAL A 325 -1.95 -3.65 -18.13
N GLN A 326 -2.35 -3.19 -19.32
CA GLN A 326 -3.59 -2.44 -19.49
C GLN A 326 -4.79 -3.25 -18.98
N GLY A 327 -4.91 -4.52 -19.38
CA GLY A 327 -5.97 -5.42 -18.90
C GLY A 327 -6.00 -5.57 -17.37
N PHE A 328 -4.84 -5.70 -16.73
CA PHE A 328 -4.75 -5.78 -15.27
C PHE A 328 -5.22 -4.49 -14.58
N LEU A 329 -4.90 -3.32 -15.16
CA LEU A 329 -5.39 -2.04 -14.65
C LEU A 329 -6.91 -1.91 -14.83
N ASP A 330 -7.42 -2.32 -16.00
CA ASP A 330 -8.85 -2.29 -16.30
C ASP A 330 -9.64 -3.22 -15.34
N GLU A 331 -9.12 -4.41 -15.05
CA GLU A 331 -9.68 -5.34 -14.07
C GLU A 331 -9.65 -4.76 -12.65
N ALA A 332 -8.56 -4.09 -12.26
CA ALA A 332 -8.45 -3.44 -10.96
C ALA A 332 -9.49 -2.32 -10.81
N TRP A 333 -9.65 -1.49 -11.84
CA TRP A 333 -10.68 -0.44 -11.86
C TRP A 333 -12.10 -1.00 -11.84
N ALA A 334 -12.38 -2.08 -12.57
CA ALA A 334 -13.68 -2.73 -12.52
C ALA A 334 -14.01 -3.28 -11.12
N ALA A 335 -12.99 -3.71 -10.37
CA ALA A 335 -13.17 -4.16 -8.99
C ALA A 335 -13.31 -3.01 -7.97
N LEU A 336 -12.57 -1.91 -8.16
CA LEU A 336 -12.49 -0.82 -7.17
C LEU A 336 -13.52 0.29 -7.39
N ASP A 337 -13.78 0.64 -8.64
CA ASP A 337 -14.67 1.74 -9.04
C ASP A 337 -15.43 1.39 -10.32
N PRO A 338 -16.40 0.46 -10.27
CA PRO A 338 -17.17 0.05 -11.45
C PRO A 338 -17.98 1.20 -12.08
N GLY A 339 -18.30 2.25 -11.31
CA GLY A 339 -19.04 3.42 -11.79
C GLY A 339 -18.20 4.44 -12.54
N GLY A 340 -16.87 4.35 -12.44
CA GLY A 340 -15.96 5.22 -13.18
C GLY A 340 -15.88 6.66 -12.66
N GLN A 341 -16.27 6.91 -11.41
CA GLN A 341 -16.42 8.27 -10.86
C GLN A 341 -15.33 8.64 -9.85
N ALA A 342 -14.49 7.71 -9.43
CA ALA A 342 -13.49 7.99 -8.40
C ALA A 342 -12.47 9.05 -8.88
N PRO A 343 -12.19 10.09 -8.07
CA PRO A 343 -11.12 11.06 -8.36
C PRO A 343 -9.76 10.40 -8.63
N ALA A 344 -9.47 9.27 -7.98
CA ALA A 344 -8.29 8.44 -8.17
C ALA A 344 -8.04 8.01 -9.63
N ARG A 345 -9.05 8.02 -10.50
CA ARG A 345 -8.88 7.73 -11.94
C ARG A 345 -8.17 8.84 -12.71
N ARG A 346 -7.96 10.00 -12.11
CA ARG A 346 -7.28 11.15 -12.72
C ARG A 346 -5.88 11.27 -12.12
N HIS A 347 -4.98 11.87 -12.89
CA HIS A 347 -3.61 12.17 -12.45
C HIS A 347 -2.77 10.92 -12.13
N VAL A 348 -3.12 9.77 -12.70
CA VAL A 348 -2.41 8.50 -12.48
C VAL A 348 -0.93 8.68 -12.82
N VAL A 349 -0.06 8.26 -11.91
CA VAL A 349 1.39 8.34 -12.09
C VAL A 349 1.93 6.97 -12.49
N LEU A 350 2.69 6.91 -13.58
CA LEU A 350 3.43 5.72 -13.97
C LEU A 350 4.88 5.78 -13.49
N VAL A 351 5.40 4.70 -12.91
CA VAL A 351 6.82 4.55 -12.58
C VAL A 351 7.30 3.23 -13.16
N GLY A 352 8.21 3.27 -14.12
CA GLY A 352 8.72 2.07 -14.78
C GLY A 352 10.23 1.95 -14.70
N HIS A 353 10.72 0.75 -14.41
CA HIS A 353 12.16 0.44 -14.41
C HIS A 353 12.50 -0.48 -15.58
N SER A 354 13.60 -0.19 -16.28
CA SER A 354 14.09 -1.02 -17.38
C SER A 354 12.98 -1.27 -18.42
N MET A 355 12.71 -2.53 -18.76
CA MET A 355 11.60 -2.89 -19.66
C MET A 355 10.23 -2.36 -19.17
N GLY A 356 10.01 -2.25 -17.86
CA GLY A 356 8.80 -1.69 -17.30
C GLY A 356 8.62 -0.20 -17.60
N GLY A 357 9.71 0.56 -17.79
CA GLY A 357 9.63 1.95 -18.27
C GLY A 357 9.34 2.06 -19.75
N VAL A 358 9.74 1.09 -20.57
CA VAL A 358 9.28 1.00 -21.97
C VAL A 358 7.78 0.74 -22.02
N ILE A 359 7.27 -0.16 -21.17
CA ILE A 359 5.82 -0.43 -21.07
C ILE A 359 5.07 0.79 -20.55
N ALA A 360 5.57 1.47 -19.51
CA ALA A 360 5.00 2.71 -19.00
C ALA A 360 4.93 3.79 -20.10
N ARG A 361 5.99 3.96 -20.90
CA ARG A 361 6.01 4.88 -22.03
C ARG A 361 4.92 4.54 -23.04
N LEU A 362 4.76 3.27 -23.39
CA LEU A 362 3.75 2.83 -24.35
C LEU A 362 2.32 2.94 -23.80
N LEU A 363 2.12 2.79 -22.49
CA LEU A 363 0.85 3.09 -21.83
C LEU A 363 0.53 4.59 -21.86
N ALA A 364 1.52 5.47 -21.98
CA ALA A 364 1.34 6.91 -22.10
C ALA A 364 1.32 7.40 -23.56
N ALA A 365 1.49 6.53 -24.55
CA ALA A 365 1.61 6.91 -25.95
C ALA A 365 0.32 6.65 -26.74
N ASP A 366 0.15 7.39 -27.83
CA ASP A 366 -0.80 7.07 -28.88
C ASP A 366 -0.06 6.38 -30.03
N SER A 367 -0.51 5.19 -30.42
CA SER A 367 0.11 4.45 -31.50
C SER A 367 -0.24 5.02 -32.89
N GLY A 368 -1.39 5.70 -33.02
CA GLY A 368 -2.03 5.95 -34.31
C GLY A 368 -1.98 4.70 -35.20
N ASP A 369 -1.58 4.89 -36.45
CA ASP A 369 -1.34 3.81 -37.41
C ASP A 369 0.11 3.30 -37.41
N ALA A 370 1.02 3.89 -36.62
CA ALA A 370 2.46 3.69 -36.78
C ALA A 370 2.89 2.23 -36.56
N ILE A 371 2.33 1.56 -35.55
CA ILE A 371 2.64 0.16 -35.24
C ILE A 371 2.03 -0.77 -36.28
N TRP A 372 0.79 -0.50 -36.68
CA TRP A 372 0.10 -1.27 -37.71
C TRP A 372 0.83 -1.21 -39.03
N GLN A 373 1.14 0.00 -39.51
CA GLN A 373 1.86 0.23 -40.76
C GLN A 373 3.29 -0.30 -40.73
N ALA A 374 3.90 -0.50 -39.56
CA ALA A 374 5.21 -1.15 -39.46
C ALA A 374 5.13 -2.68 -39.63
N ALA A 375 3.97 -3.28 -39.37
CA ALA A 375 3.74 -4.72 -39.43
C ALA A 375 3.06 -5.18 -40.72
N PHE A 376 2.03 -4.45 -41.14
CA PHE A 376 1.14 -4.78 -42.25
C PHE A 376 1.38 -3.88 -43.46
N ALA A 377 1.15 -4.43 -44.65
CA ALA A 377 1.20 -3.74 -45.93
C ALA A 377 -0.17 -3.18 -46.36
N VAL A 378 -1.25 -3.63 -45.73
CA VAL A 378 -2.64 -3.25 -46.02
C VAL A 378 -3.35 -2.69 -44.77
N PRO A 379 -4.42 -1.90 -44.94
CA PRO A 379 -5.32 -1.50 -43.86
C PRO A 379 -5.89 -2.70 -43.07
N ALA A 380 -6.30 -2.44 -41.83
CA ALA A 380 -6.73 -3.50 -40.91
C ALA A 380 -8.06 -4.16 -41.27
N ASP A 381 -8.88 -3.50 -42.07
CA ASP A 381 -10.14 -4.00 -42.65
C ASP A 381 -9.93 -4.85 -43.92
N GLU A 382 -8.74 -4.82 -44.52
CA GLU A 382 -8.37 -5.62 -45.70
C GLU A 382 -7.65 -6.92 -45.35
N VAL A 383 -7.34 -7.16 -44.06
CA VAL A 383 -6.68 -8.39 -43.61
C VAL A 383 -7.68 -9.53 -43.50
N HIS A 384 -7.41 -10.65 -44.17
CA HIS A 384 -8.24 -11.85 -44.07
C HIS A 384 -7.81 -12.75 -42.90
N GLY A 385 -8.77 -13.18 -42.08
CA GLY A 385 -8.51 -14.08 -40.96
C GLY A 385 -9.70 -14.21 -40.02
N ASP A 386 -9.51 -14.92 -38.90
CA ASP A 386 -10.53 -15.03 -37.86
C ASP A 386 -10.80 -13.63 -37.25
N PRO A 387 -12.06 -13.18 -37.15
CA PRO A 387 -12.39 -11.87 -36.55
C PRO A 387 -11.90 -11.69 -35.11
N ALA A 388 -11.84 -12.75 -34.31
CA ALA A 388 -11.34 -12.70 -32.93
C ALA A 388 -9.81 -12.52 -32.89
N ASP A 389 -9.09 -13.18 -33.80
CA ASP A 389 -7.64 -12.99 -33.95
C ASP A 389 -7.32 -11.57 -34.42
N LEU A 390 -8.06 -11.07 -35.43
CA LEU A 390 -7.92 -9.71 -35.92
C LEU A 390 -8.22 -8.68 -34.81
N SER A 391 -9.29 -8.87 -34.03
CA SER A 391 -9.62 -8.02 -32.88
C SER A 391 -8.50 -7.97 -31.85
N THR A 392 -7.88 -9.12 -31.55
CA THR A 392 -6.75 -9.22 -30.62
C THR A 392 -5.54 -8.45 -31.15
N VAL A 393 -5.17 -8.64 -32.42
CA VAL A 393 -4.04 -7.94 -33.04
C VAL A 393 -4.32 -6.44 -33.18
N ARG A 394 -5.56 -6.03 -33.43
CA ARG A 394 -5.95 -4.61 -33.41
C ARG A 394 -5.74 -3.98 -32.04
N LYS A 395 -6.17 -4.62 -30.94
CA LYS A 395 -5.91 -4.12 -29.57
C LYS A 395 -4.43 -4.08 -29.22
N LEU A 396 -3.62 -4.93 -29.85
CA LEU A 396 -2.18 -4.95 -29.68
C LEU A 396 -1.52 -3.73 -30.35
N PHE A 397 -1.96 -3.37 -31.56
CA PHE A 397 -1.28 -2.39 -32.42
C PHE A 397 -1.91 -1.00 -32.41
N TYR A 398 -3.21 -0.90 -32.10
CA TYR A 398 -3.93 0.36 -31.92
C TYR A 398 -4.20 0.58 -30.44
N PHE A 399 -3.55 1.59 -29.85
CA PHE A 399 -3.75 1.98 -28.46
C PHE A 399 -3.57 3.48 -28.29
N ALA A 400 -4.37 4.05 -27.39
CA ALA A 400 -4.28 5.43 -26.95
C ALA A 400 -3.66 5.50 -25.54
N PRO A 401 -3.26 6.69 -25.07
CA PRO A 401 -2.77 6.86 -23.71
C PRO A 401 -3.77 6.34 -22.68
N TYR A 402 -3.27 5.65 -21.67
CA TYR A 402 -4.10 5.06 -20.62
C TYR A 402 -4.87 6.16 -19.90
N PRO A 403 -6.21 6.03 -19.75
CA PRO A 403 -7.03 7.11 -19.20
C PRO A 403 -6.53 7.61 -17.85
N GLY A 404 -6.43 8.93 -17.73
CA GLY A 404 -6.06 9.60 -16.49
C GLY A 404 -4.56 9.69 -16.20
N VAL A 405 -3.70 9.04 -17.00
CA VAL A 405 -2.25 9.20 -16.88
C VAL A 405 -1.83 10.60 -17.30
N ASP A 406 -1.11 11.30 -16.43
CA ASP A 406 -0.56 12.63 -16.74
C ASP A 406 0.91 12.80 -16.36
N THR A 407 1.49 11.83 -15.64
CA THR A 407 2.86 11.90 -15.13
C THR A 407 3.53 10.54 -15.23
N ALA A 408 4.77 10.49 -15.72
CA ALA A 408 5.55 9.25 -15.80
C ALA A 408 7.02 9.42 -15.40
N PHE A 409 7.58 8.42 -14.72
CA PHE A 409 9.00 8.32 -14.39
C PHE A 409 9.59 7.06 -15.02
N PHE A 410 10.65 7.24 -15.83
CA PHE A 410 11.35 6.15 -16.49
C PHE A 410 12.75 5.99 -15.90
N LEU A 411 13.00 4.88 -15.22
CA LEU A 411 14.27 4.60 -14.55
C LEU A 411 15.04 3.58 -15.36
N ALA A 412 16.27 3.91 -15.79
CA ALA A 412 17.17 2.99 -16.49
C ALA A 412 16.50 2.22 -17.64
N SER A 413 15.66 2.92 -18.42
CA SER A 413 14.75 2.30 -19.38
C SER A 413 15.32 2.35 -20.80
N PRO A 414 15.46 1.23 -21.53
CA PRO A 414 16.07 1.21 -22.86
C PRO A 414 15.07 1.68 -23.95
N HIS A 415 14.82 2.99 -24.02
CA HIS A 415 13.77 3.55 -24.88
C HIS A 415 14.06 3.44 -26.38
N HIS A 416 15.34 3.56 -26.78
CA HIS A 416 15.78 3.58 -28.17
C HIS A 416 16.42 2.26 -28.64
N GLY A 417 16.38 1.21 -27.82
CA GLY A 417 17.19 0.01 -28.06
C GLY A 417 18.70 0.32 -28.04
N SER A 418 19.54 -0.55 -28.59
CA SER A 418 21.00 -0.34 -28.65
C SER A 418 21.56 -0.65 -30.05
N PRO A 419 22.31 0.26 -30.70
CA PRO A 419 23.17 -0.05 -31.84
C PRO A 419 24.44 -0.82 -31.45
N ALA A 420 24.90 -0.70 -30.20
CA ALA A 420 26.11 -1.34 -29.73
C ALA A 420 25.92 -2.86 -29.69
N ALA A 421 26.73 -3.54 -30.51
CA ALA A 421 26.71 -4.95 -30.82
C ALA A 421 26.54 -5.85 -29.58
N GLY A 422 25.60 -6.79 -29.64
CA GLY A 422 25.60 -8.03 -28.85
C GLY A 422 25.35 -7.95 -27.33
N ASP A 423 25.95 -7.01 -26.59
CA ASP A 423 26.17 -7.17 -25.14
C ASP A 423 24.99 -6.76 -24.26
N PHE A 424 24.23 -5.72 -24.62
CA PHE A 424 23.01 -5.33 -23.88
C PHE A 424 21.93 -6.41 -24.01
N LEU A 425 21.59 -6.77 -25.25
CA LEU A 425 20.58 -7.78 -25.54
C LEU A 425 21.06 -9.19 -25.19
N GLY A 426 22.35 -9.50 -25.32
CA GLY A 426 22.95 -10.78 -24.93
C GLY A 426 22.87 -11.01 -23.41
N ARG A 427 23.18 -9.99 -22.60
CA ARG A 427 23.01 -10.05 -21.13
C ARG A 427 21.54 -10.17 -20.71
N LEU A 428 20.63 -9.63 -21.52
CA LEU A 428 19.19 -9.78 -21.35
C LEU A 428 18.68 -11.16 -21.86
N ALA A 429 19.33 -11.71 -22.90
CA ALA A 429 18.96 -12.94 -23.60
C ALA A 429 19.18 -14.22 -22.81
N LEU A 430 20.18 -14.25 -21.94
CA LEU A 430 20.48 -15.40 -21.06
C LEU A 430 19.37 -15.72 -20.05
N ARG A 431 18.26 -14.97 -20.04
CA ARG A 431 17.24 -14.99 -18.98
C ARG A 431 15.82 -15.16 -19.50
N VAL A 432 15.59 -15.55 -20.74
CA VAL A 432 14.23 -15.62 -21.31
C VAL A 432 14.01 -16.91 -22.09
N VAL A 433 12.91 -17.58 -21.76
CA VAL A 433 12.39 -18.73 -22.51
C VAL A 433 11.36 -18.24 -23.53
N LYS A 434 11.14 -19.03 -24.60
CA LYS A 434 10.12 -18.76 -25.62
C LYS A 434 8.76 -18.44 -24.97
N SER A 435 8.17 -17.30 -25.36
CA SER A 435 6.87 -16.87 -24.87
C SER A 435 5.74 -17.65 -25.56
N SER A 436 4.62 -17.83 -24.85
CA SER A 436 3.37 -18.37 -25.35
C SER A 436 2.20 -17.54 -24.82
N GLY A 437 1.10 -17.51 -25.56
CA GLY A 437 -0.11 -16.78 -25.19
C GLY A 437 -1.03 -16.57 -26.40
N PHE A 438 -2.31 -16.37 -26.11
CA PHE A 438 -3.34 -16.23 -27.15
C PHE A 438 -3.06 -15.04 -28.10
N GLU A 439 -2.39 -13.99 -27.63
CA GLU A 439 -2.01 -12.85 -28.48
C GLU A 439 -0.97 -13.23 -29.54
N LEU A 440 -0.06 -14.15 -29.19
CA LEU A 440 0.96 -14.67 -30.10
C LEU A 440 0.37 -15.71 -31.06
N ASP A 441 -0.58 -16.52 -30.57
CA ASP A 441 -1.33 -17.46 -31.40
C ASP A 441 -2.19 -16.73 -32.43
N ALA A 442 -2.87 -15.65 -32.04
CA ALA A 442 -3.62 -14.79 -32.96
C ALA A 442 -2.74 -14.20 -34.07
N LEU A 443 -1.56 -13.68 -33.74
CA LEU A 443 -0.58 -13.21 -34.73
C LEU A 443 -0.16 -14.34 -35.69
N ALA A 444 0.14 -15.53 -35.15
CA ALA A 444 0.56 -16.67 -35.95
C ALA A 444 -0.55 -17.17 -36.89
N ASN A 445 -1.80 -17.17 -36.42
CA ASN A 445 -2.97 -17.54 -37.22
C ASN A 445 -3.21 -16.55 -38.36
N LEU A 446 -3.12 -15.24 -38.10
CA LEU A 446 -3.24 -14.23 -39.16
C LEU A 446 -2.13 -14.37 -40.21
N VAL A 447 -0.88 -14.60 -39.79
CA VAL A 447 0.23 -14.85 -40.73
C VAL A 447 -0.03 -16.11 -41.57
N LYS A 448 -0.60 -17.16 -40.97
CA LYS A 448 -0.93 -18.41 -41.68
C LYS A 448 -2.05 -18.20 -42.71
N ASN A 449 -3.04 -17.37 -42.39
CA ASN A 449 -4.23 -17.16 -43.22
C ASN A 449 -4.00 -16.11 -44.32
N ASP A 450 -3.22 -15.06 -44.05
CA ASP A 450 -2.99 -13.96 -44.98
C ASP A 450 -1.56 -13.39 -44.84
N ALA A 451 -0.57 -14.20 -45.20
CA ALA A 451 0.83 -13.76 -45.15
C ALA A 451 1.12 -12.55 -46.05
N GLN A 452 0.36 -12.35 -47.14
CA GLN A 452 0.58 -11.27 -48.09
C GLN A 452 0.20 -9.90 -47.51
N ALA A 453 -0.73 -9.87 -46.54
CA ALA A 453 -1.06 -8.67 -45.79
C ALA A 453 0.09 -8.16 -44.90
N PHE A 454 1.09 -8.99 -44.56
CA PHE A 454 2.23 -8.61 -43.72
C PHE A 454 3.41 -8.09 -44.55
N ARG A 455 4.17 -7.17 -43.97
CA ARG A 455 5.42 -6.72 -44.60
C ARG A 455 6.45 -7.85 -44.67
N PRO A 456 7.14 -8.06 -45.81
CA PRO A 456 8.11 -9.13 -45.98
C PRO A 456 9.24 -9.12 -44.94
N GLU A 457 9.68 -7.94 -44.51
CA GLU A 457 10.75 -7.76 -43.50
C GLU A 457 10.33 -8.29 -42.13
N VAL A 458 9.05 -8.15 -41.77
CA VAL A 458 8.50 -8.62 -40.51
C VAL A 458 8.39 -10.14 -40.51
N LEU A 459 7.89 -10.72 -41.59
CA LEU A 459 7.84 -12.18 -41.77
C LEU A 459 9.23 -12.81 -41.78
N ARG A 460 10.23 -12.15 -42.38
CA ARG A 460 11.63 -12.59 -42.34
C ARG A 460 12.17 -12.57 -40.92
N SER A 461 12.03 -11.44 -40.23
CA SER A 461 12.49 -11.31 -38.84
C SER A 461 11.83 -12.34 -37.91
N TYR A 462 10.55 -12.64 -38.10
CA TYR A 462 9.85 -13.64 -37.31
C TYR A 462 10.41 -15.05 -37.53
N ARG A 463 10.59 -15.46 -38.80
CA ARG A 463 11.14 -16.78 -39.14
C ARG A 463 12.56 -16.99 -38.61
N GLU A 464 13.40 -15.96 -38.70
CA GLU A 464 14.80 -16.06 -38.28
C GLU A 464 14.99 -16.03 -36.76
N ARG A 465 14.11 -15.34 -36.01
CA ARG A 465 14.41 -14.93 -34.62
C ARG A 465 13.29 -15.17 -33.60
N GLY A 466 12.08 -15.53 -34.06
CA GLY A 466 10.90 -15.74 -33.21
C GLY A 466 10.31 -14.45 -32.59
N LEU A 467 9.28 -14.61 -31.74
CA LEU A 467 8.64 -13.53 -30.97
C LEU A 467 8.88 -13.74 -29.47
N THR A 468 9.72 -12.90 -28.87
CA THR A 468 10.05 -12.86 -27.44
C THR A 468 10.29 -11.42 -26.96
N SER A 469 10.28 -11.17 -25.65
CA SER A 469 10.58 -9.84 -25.08
C SER A 469 11.89 -9.24 -25.60
N ILE A 470 12.94 -10.06 -25.72
CA ILE A 470 14.25 -9.63 -26.21
C ILE A 470 14.23 -9.32 -27.70
N SER A 471 13.56 -10.15 -28.51
CA SER A 471 13.48 -9.92 -29.96
C SER A 471 12.81 -8.58 -30.28
N THR A 472 11.86 -8.14 -29.43
CA THR A 472 11.18 -6.85 -29.57
C THR A 472 11.91 -5.67 -28.92
N LEU A 473 13.06 -5.94 -28.28
CA LEU A 473 13.98 -4.92 -27.80
C LEU A 473 15.15 -4.68 -28.78
N ARG A 474 15.07 -5.21 -30.00
CA ARG A 474 16.10 -5.04 -31.04
C ARG A 474 15.78 -3.93 -32.04
N THR A 475 16.83 -3.23 -32.45
CA THR A 475 16.77 -2.05 -33.33
C THR A 475 16.53 -2.37 -34.78
N ASP A 476 16.64 -3.65 -35.16
CA ASP A 476 16.52 -4.11 -36.54
C ASP A 476 15.13 -4.67 -36.88
N GLN A 477 14.23 -4.81 -35.91
CA GLN A 477 12.88 -5.32 -36.14
C GLN A 477 11.90 -4.14 -36.42
N PRO A 478 11.15 -4.14 -37.56
CA PRO A 478 10.36 -2.98 -37.99
C PRO A 478 9.33 -2.47 -36.97
N VAL A 479 8.58 -3.38 -36.34
CA VAL A 479 7.54 -3.06 -35.34
C VAL A 479 8.15 -2.47 -34.06
N SER A 480 9.33 -2.95 -33.67
CA SER A 480 10.06 -2.51 -32.48
C SER A 480 10.58 -1.09 -32.70
N ARG A 481 11.14 -0.81 -33.88
CA ARG A 481 11.53 0.56 -34.26
C ARG A 481 10.34 1.52 -34.19
N ALA A 482 9.19 1.13 -34.72
CA ALA A 482 7.98 1.94 -34.65
C ALA A 482 7.55 2.17 -33.20
N ALA A 483 7.54 1.13 -32.35
CA ALA A 483 7.22 1.24 -30.93
C ALA A 483 8.19 2.15 -30.15
N TRP A 484 9.44 2.28 -30.57
CA TRP A 484 10.42 3.16 -29.93
C TRP A 484 10.33 4.61 -30.36
N ALA A 485 9.83 4.87 -31.55
CA ALA A 485 9.55 6.22 -32.02
C ALA A 485 8.35 6.85 -31.28
N LEU A 486 7.48 6.03 -30.68
CA LEU A 486 6.33 6.55 -29.91
C LEU A 486 6.79 7.31 -28.66
N LEU A 487 6.33 8.55 -28.51
CA LEU A 487 6.55 9.35 -27.30
C LEU A 487 5.26 9.40 -26.47
N PRO A 488 5.35 9.68 -25.15
CA PRO A 488 4.16 10.03 -24.36
C PRO A 488 3.35 11.12 -25.05
N ALA A 489 2.04 11.00 -25.04
CA ALA A 489 1.15 11.92 -25.74
C ALA A 489 1.23 13.36 -25.18
N PRO A 490 0.87 14.38 -25.98
CA PRO A 490 0.87 15.76 -25.52
C PRO A 490 0.06 15.95 -24.23
N GLY A 491 0.63 16.70 -23.29
CA GLY A 491 0.02 16.95 -21.97
C GLY A 491 0.48 15.99 -20.86
N ILE A 492 1.08 14.84 -21.21
CA ILE A 492 1.67 13.92 -20.22
C ILE A 492 3.11 14.38 -19.91
N ARG A 493 3.37 14.71 -18.64
CA ARG A 493 4.71 15.07 -18.16
C ARG A 493 5.52 13.80 -17.90
N TYR A 494 6.79 13.78 -18.27
CA TYR A 494 7.64 12.64 -17.96
C TYR A 494 9.08 13.03 -17.63
N TYR A 495 9.72 12.16 -16.85
CA TYR A 495 11.05 12.34 -16.29
C TYR A 495 11.86 11.08 -16.56
N THR A 496 13.09 11.23 -17.04
CA THR A 496 14.01 10.10 -17.26
C THR A 496 15.13 10.16 -16.23
N ILE A 497 15.37 9.03 -15.56
CA ILE A 497 16.46 8.86 -14.58
C ILE A 497 17.37 7.75 -15.06
N ALA A 498 18.56 8.11 -15.53
CA ALA A 498 19.55 7.17 -16.04
C ALA A 498 20.64 6.89 -15.00
N GLY A 499 21.09 5.65 -14.93
CA GLY A 499 22.30 5.31 -14.18
C GLY A 499 23.54 5.49 -15.05
N SER A 500 24.62 6.00 -14.48
CA SER A 500 25.93 5.97 -15.10
C SER A 500 27.01 5.64 -14.07
N LEU A 501 27.80 4.60 -14.34
CA LEU A 501 28.99 4.28 -13.53
C LEU A 501 30.25 4.89 -14.15
N PRO A 502 31.16 5.46 -13.35
CA PRO A 502 32.45 5.94 -13.86
C PRO A 502 33.28 4.79 -14.43
N GLY A 503 33.95 5.02 -15.56
CA GLY A 503 34.91 4.08 -16.14
C GLY A 503 34.33 2.99 -17.06
N GLU A 504 33.02 2.98 -17.32
CA GLU A 504 32.41 2.10 -18.32
C GLU A 504 32.80 2.52 -19.75
N ALA A 505 33.14 1.55 -20.60
CA ALA A 505 33.54 1.80 -22.00
C ALA A 505 32.40 2.40 -22.84
N VAL A 506 31.16 2.02 -22.54
CA VAL A 506 29.95 2.67 -23.05
C VAL A 506 29.28 3.33 -21.85
N PRO A 507 29.12 4.68 -21.83
CA PRO A 507 28.45 5.37 -20.75
C PRO A 507 27.06 4.77 -20.50
N GLY A 508 26.74 4.48 -19.23
CA GLY A 508 25.49 3.83 -18.86
C GLY A 508 25.60 3.07 -17.54
N ASP A 509 24.57 2.27 -17.27
CA ASP A 509 24.36 1.66 -15.96
C ASP A 509 24.92 0.21 -15.86
N GLY A 510 25.80 -0.15 -16.81
CA GLY A 510 26.35 -1.49 -17.00
C GLY A 510 25.41 -2.45 -17.76
N VAL A 511 24.15 -2.07 -18.00
CA VAL A 511 23.19 -2.81 -18.82
C VAL A 511 22.67 -1.93 -19.96
N VAL A 512 22.03 -0.81 -19.63
CA VAL A 512 21.42 0.13 -20.58
C VAL A 512 22.41 1.27 -20.88
N PRO A 513 22.73 1.50 -22.17
CA PRO A 513 23.50 2.67 -22.57
C PRO A 513 22.79 3.97 -22.18
N LEU A 514 23.56 4.97 -21.74
CA LEU A 514 23.05 6.25 -21.25
C LEU A 514 22.14 6.93 -22.27
N GLU A 515 22.54 6.97 -23.54
CA GLU A 515 21.74 7.54 -24.64
C GLU A 515 20.39 6.82 -24.83
N SER A 516 20.35 5.51 -24.60
CA SER A 516 19.12 4.72 -24.70
C SER A 516 18.15 5.01 -23.55
N ALA A 517 18.66 5.48 -22.41
CA ALA A 517 17.87 5.86 -21.24
C ALA A 517 17.24 7.25 -21.36
N PHE A 518 17.69 8.07 -22.32
CA PHE A 518 17.15 9.39 -22.56
C PHE A 518 15.95 9.33 -23.49
N LEU A 519 15.01 10.26 -23.31
CA LEU A 519 13.81 10.37 -24.13
C LEU A 519 13.56 11.84 -24.46
N PRO A 520 13.53 12.23 -25.75
CA PRO A 520 13.27 13.62 -26.14
C PRO A 520 11.93 14.12 -25.61
N GLY A 521 11.89 15.36 -25.12
CA GLY A 521 10.68 16.00 -24.60
C GLY A 521 10.41 15.76 -23.11
N ALA A 522 11.30 15.04 -22.40
CA ALA A 522 11.21 14.91 -20.95
C ALA A 522 11.32 16.26 -20.25
N VAL A 523 10.53 16.46 -19.20
CA VAL A 523 10.59 17.66 -18.34
C VAL A 523 11.98 17.79 -17.71
N SER A 524 12.55 16.66 -17.30
CA SER A 524 13.96 16.60 -16.91
C SER A 524 14.56 15.23 -17.23
N THR A 525 15.84 15.25 -17.58
CA THR A 525 16.68 14.07 -17.69
C THR A 525 17.77 14.16 -16.64
N THR A 526 17.79 13.21 -15.71
CA THR A 526 18.76 13.17 -14.61
C THR A 526 19.64 11.94 -14.76
N THR A 527 20.95 12.12 -14.62
CA THR A 527 21.91 11.03 -14.54
C THR A 527 22.38 10.89 -13.11
N VAL A 528 22.26 9.69 -12.53
CA VAL A 528 22.70 9.38 -11.16
C VAL A 528 23.88 8.41 -11.20
N THR A 529 24.79 8.52 -10.23
CA THR A 529 25.92 7.57 -10.11
C THR A 529 25.43 6.22 -9.61
N SER A 530 24.97 5.36 -10.52
CA SER A 530 24.39 4.06 -10.19
C SER A 530 24.50 3.09 -11.36
N GLY A 531 24.65 1.80 -11.06
CA GLY A 531 24.42 0.73 -12.03
C GLY A 531 22.93 0.49 -12.27
N HIS A 532 22.57 -0.60 -12.96
CA HIS A 532 21.19 -0.84 -13.43
C HIS A 532 20.10 -0.89 -12.33
N ARG A 533 20.49 -0.96 -11.05
CA ARG A 533 19.58 -0.88 -9.90
C ARG A 533 19.33 0.57 -9.47
N VAL A 534 19.04 1.46 -10.43
CA VAL A 534 18.76 2.89 -10.21
C VAL A 534 17.64 3.13 -9.19
N TYR A 535 16.66 2.23 -9.13
CA TYR A 535 15.58 2.25 -8.12
C TYR A 535 16.05 2.10 -6.66
N ARG A 536 17.35 1.82 -6.42
CA ARG A 536 17.96 1.81 -5.09
C ARG A 536 18.74 3.09 -4.78
N SER A 537 18.96 3.96 -5.76
CA SER A 537 19.69 5.21 -5.56
C SER A 537 18.83 6.21 -4.78
N ASP A 538 19.37 6.73 -3.67
CA ASP A 538 18.68 7.74 -2.87
C ASP A 538 18.50 9.04 -3.67
N GLU A 539 19.44 9.37 -4.56
CA GLU A 539 19.32 10.51 -5.47
C GLU A 539 18.12 10.37 -6.41
N ALA A 540 17.96 9.18 -7.02
CA ALA A 540 16.82 8.89 -7.89
C ALA A 540 15.48 8.91 -7.13
N ILE A 541 15.44 8.31 -5.94
CA ILE A 541 14.24 8.28 -5.10
C ILE A 541 13.86 9.69 -4.64
N ASN A 542 14.84 10.48 -4.19
CA ASN A 542 14.61 11.85 -3.72
C ASN A 542 14.09 12.75 -4.84
N LEU A 543 14.58 12.58 -6.08
CA LEU A 543 14.04 13.29 -7.23
C LEU A 543 12.56 12.98 -7.45
N ILE A 544 12.17 11.70 -7.45
CA ILE A 544 10.77 11.29 -7.65
C ILE A 544 9.89 11.88 -6.52
N VAL A 545 10.32 11.71 -5.27
CA VAL A 545 9.61 12.21 -4.08
C VAL A 545 9.45 13.73 -4.12
N LYS A 546 10.50 14.45 -4.54
CA LYS A 546 10.47 15.90 -4.71
C LYS A 546 9.44 16.30 -5.75
N VAL A 547 9.46 15.70 -6.94
CA VAL A 547 8.52 16.03 -8.03
C VAL A 547 7.07 15.70 -7.64
N LEU A 548 6.84 14.58 -6.97
CA LEU A 548 5.52 14.23 -6.43
C LEU A 548 5.06 15.23 -5.36
N GLY A 549 5.98 15.73 -4.53
CA GLY A 549 5.72 16.75 -3.51
C GLY A 549 5.51 18.16 -4.07
N GLU A 550 6.18 18.54 -5.15
CA GLU A 550 6.01 19.86 -5.79
C GLU A 550 4.72 19.95 -6.62
N SER A 551 4.17 18.80 -7.00
CA SER A 551 2.86 18.74 -7.66
C SER A 551 1.71 18.93 -6.65
N LEU A 552 1.98 19.15 -5.35
CA LEU A 552 1.00 19.30 -4.26
C LEU A 552 0.21 20.60 -4.32
#